data_AF-A0A970NPB5-F1
#
_entry.id   AF-A0A970NPB5-F1
#
_cell.length_a   1.000
_cell.length_b   1.000
_cell.length_c   1.000
_cell.angle_alpha   90.00
_cell.angle_beta   90.00
_cell.angle_gamma   90.00
#
_symmetry.space_group_name_H-M   'P 1'
#
loop_
_entity.id
_entity.type
_entity.pdbx_description
1 polymer ?
#
loop_
_entity_poly.entity_id
_entity_poly.type
_entity_poly.pdbx_seq_one_letter_code
_entity_poly.pdbx_strand_id
1 'polypeptide(L)' 'MRTNNPTIQGKDIEIWIFTIRDRQVMLDSHLAEMYNIETKVFNQAVKRNIERFPEGFRYRLTEKEWSSLRS' A
#
# COMPACT_ATOMS: atom_id res chain seq x y z
N MET A 1 -19.04 17.06 -14.95
CA MET A 1 -18.72 15.87 -14.13
C MET A 1 -17.38 16.13 -13.47
N ARG A 2 -17.35 16.53 -12.19
CA ARG A 2 -16.11 16.82 -11.46
C ARG A 2 -15.71 15.55 -10.70
N THR A 3 -14.60 14.92 -11.09
CA THR A 3 -13.99 13.86 -10.29
C THR A 3 -13.38 14.53 -9.06
N ASN A 4 -14.06 14.44 -7.92
CA ASN A 4 -13.49 14.81 -6.62
C ASN A 4 -12.41 13.77 -6.29
N ASN A 5 -11.20 13.98 -6.81
CA ASN A 5 -10.04 13.22 -6.36
C ASN A 5 -9.65 13.80 -5.00
N PRO A 6 -9.74 13.06 -3.89
CA PRO A 6 -9.29 13.57 -2.61
C PRO A 6 -7.83 13.97 -2.75
N THR A 7 -7.55 15.27 -2.57
CA THR A 7 -6.18 15.76 -2.52
C THR A 7 -5.61 15.27 -1.20
N ILE A 8 -4.95 14.11 -1.23
CA ILE A 8 -4.22 13.58 -0.06
C ILE A 8 -3.11 14.60 0.21
N GLN A 9 -3.26 15.37 1.29
CA GLN A 9 -2.19 16.26 1.70
C GLN A 9 -1.02 15.39 2.14
N GLY A 10 0.20 15.70 1.70
CA GLY A 10 1.38 14.84 1.93
C GLY A 10 1.62 14.44 3.39
N LYS A 11 1.02 15.18 4.33
CA LYS A 11 1.04 14.96 5.77
C LYS A 11 0.32 13.68 6.23
N ASP A 12 -0.65 13.16 5.46
CA ASP A 12 -1.41 11.96 5.84
C ASP A 12 -0.73 10.66 5.37
N ILE A 13 0.11 10.75 4.34
CA ILE A 13 0.79 9.59 3.73
C ILE A 13 1.89 9.06 4.66
N GLU A 14 2.55 9.95 5.39
CA GLU A 14 3.62 9.60 6.34
C GLU A 14 3.14 8.67 7.46
N ILE A 15 1.85 8.74 7.84
CA ILE A 15 1.23 7.89 8.85
C ILE A 15 1.15 6.43 8.38
N TRP A 16 1.16 6.21 7.06
CA TRP A 16 0.94 4.90 6.44
C TRP A 16 2.22 4.23 5.96
N ILE A 17 3.36 4.90 6.10
CA ILE A 17 4.69 4.40 5.72
C ILE A 17 5.37 3.80 6.96
N PHE A 18 5.60 2.49 6.91
CA PHE A 18 6.31 1.74 7.94
C PHE A 18 7.76 1.51 7.52
N THR A 19 8.70 1.51 8.47
CA THR A 19 10.09 1.16 8.18
C THR A 19 10.37 -0.27 8.66
N ILE A 20 10.67 -1.17 7.73
CA ILE A 20 10.93 -2.59 7.99
C ILE A 20 12.22 -2.97 7.28
N ARG A 21 13.24 -3.42 8.04
CA ARG A 21 14.60 -3.72 7.54
C ARG A 21 15.19 -2.58 6.69
N ASP A 22 15.09 -1.35 7.20
CA ASP A 22 15.55 -0.12 6.54
C ASP A 22 14.88 0.17 5.19
N ARG A 23 13.70 -0.42 4.94
CA ARG A 23 12.87 -0.14 3.77
C ARG A 23 11.55 0.47 4.19
N GLN A 24 11.14 1.51 3.47
CA GLN A 24 9.82 2.10 3.59
C GLN A 24 8.79 1.19 2.89
N VAL A 25 7.78 0.76 3.63
CA VAL A 25 6.73 -0.16 3.18
C VAL A 25 5.37 0.45 3.52
N MET A 26 4.42 0.35 2.59
CA MET A 26 3.03 0.77 2.80
C MET A 26 2.10 -0.44 2.68
N LEU A 27 1.05 -0.47 3.50
CA LEU A 27 0.01 -1.49 3.38
C LEU A 27 -0.84 -1.27 2.13
N ASP A 28 -1.24 -2.38 1.51
CA ASP A 28 -2.12 -2.39 0.33
C ASP A 28 -3.51 -1.81 0.63
N SER A 29 -3.98 -1.90 1.88
CA SER A 29 -5.22 -1.27 2.35
C SER A 29 -5.19 0.25 2.25
N HIS A 30 -4.11 0.88 2.70
CA HIS A 30 -3.93 2.33 2.62
C HIS A 30 -3.82 2.80 1.17
N LEU A 31 -3.13 2.01 0.32
CA LEU A 31 -3.05 2.31 -1.10
C LEU A 31 -4.44 2.22 -1.77
N ALA A 32 -5.22 1.20 -1.42
CA ALA A 32 -6.58 1.04 -1.93
C ALA A 32 -7.50 2.20 -1.52
N GLU A 33 -7.41 2.65 -0.26
CA GLU A 33 -8.12 3.82 0.25
C GLU A 33 -7.70 5.11 -0.48
N MET A 34 -6.40 5.30 -0.73
CA MET A 34 -5.87 6.43 -1.52
C MET A 34 -6.45 6.46 -2.94
N TYR A 35 -6.59 5.30 -3.57
CA TYR A 35 -7.21 5.17 -4.89
C TYR A 35 -8.74 5.10 -4.83
N ASN A 36 -9.33 5.17 -3.63
CA ASN A 36 -10.76 5.07 -3.35
C ASN A 36 -11.39 3.80 -4.00
N ILE A 37 -10.66 2.69 -3.93
CA ILE A 37 -11.07 1.36 -4.39
C ILE A 37 -10.97 0.36 -3.25
N GLU A 38 -11.65 -0.78 -3.39
CA GLU A 38 -11.52 -1.86 -2.42
C GLU A 38 -10.14 -2.52 -2.51
N THR A 39 -9.57 -2.90 -1.36
CA THR A 39 -8.29 -3.65 -1.27
C THR A 39 -8.32 -4.92 -2.11
N LYS A 40 -9.48 -5.57 -2.23
CA LYS A 40 -9.67 -6.75 -3.09
C LYS A 40 -9.48 -6.41 -4.58
N VAL A 41 -10.05 -5.30 -5.04
CA VAL A 41 -9.94 -4.83 -6.43
C VAL A 41 -8.51 -4.40 -6.73
N PHE A 42 -7.87 -3.68 -5.80
CA PHE A 42 -6.46 -3.33 -5.89
C PHE A 42 -5.57 -4.57 -6.04
N ASN A 43 -5.73 -5.56 -5.15
CA ASN A 43 -4.97 -6.80 -5.20
C ASN A 43 -5.20 -7.61 -6.48
N GLN A 44 -6.43 -7.60 -7.02
CA GLN A 44 -6.71 -8.21 -8.32
C GLN A 44 -6.00 -7.49 -9.47
N ALA A 45 -6.03 -6.16 -9.46
CA ALA A 45 -5.35 -5.34 -10.47
C ALA A 45 -3.83 -5.54 -10.45
N VAL A 46 -3.23 -5.58 -9.26
CA VAL A 46 -1.79 -5.87 -9.06
C VAL A 46 -1.45 -7.27 -9.54
N LYS A 47 -2.24 -8.29 -9.20
CA LYS A 47 -2.02 -9.67 -9.67
C LYS A 47 -2.10 -9.77 -11.19
N ARG A 48 -3.06 -9.09 -11.81
CA ARG A 48 -3.27 -9.12 -13.27
C ARG A 48 -2.17 -8.37 -14.04
N ASN A 49 -1.58 -7.35 -13.43
CA ASN A 49 -0.55 -6.51 -14.05
C ASN A 49 0.82 -6.72 -13.41
N ILE A 50 1.08 -7.91 -12.84
CA ILE A 50 2.25 -8.07 -11.99
C ILE A 50 3.58 -7.83 -12.72
N GLU A 51 3.60 -8.12 -14.02
CA GLU A 51 4.75 -7.89 -14.91
C GLU A 51 5.10 -6.40 -15.08
N ARG A 52 4.16 -5.48 -14.76
CA ARG A 52 4.40 -4.03 -14.80
C ARG A 52 5.05 -3.50 -13.53
N PHE A 53 5.10 -4.29 -12.47
CA PHE A 53 5.67 -3.88 -11.20
C PHE A 53 7.10 -4.41 -11.06
N PRO A 54 8.04 -3.59 -10.57
CA PRO A 54 9.40 -4.04 -10.30
C PRO A 54 9.42 -5.12 -9.22
N GLU A 55 10.43 -5.99 -9.24
CA GLU A 55 10.56 -7.15 -8.35
C GLU A 55 10.53 -6.78 -6.85
N GLY A 56 10.96 -5.55 -6.51
CA GLY A 56 10.91 -5.01 -5.15
C GLY A 56 9.59 -4.38 -4.70
N PHE A 57 8.55 -4.34 -5.55
CA PHE A 57 7.28 -3.67 -5.24
C PHE A 57 6.47 -4.39 -4.17
N ARG A 58 6.56 -5.72 -4.11
CA ARG A 58 5.85 -6.52 -3.11
C ARG A 58 6.82 -7.00 -2.06
N TYR A 59 6.63 -6.53 -0.83
CA TYR A 59 7.38 -7.01 0.32
C TYR A 59 6.54 -8.04 1.08
N ARG A 60 6.98 -9.29 1.09
CA ARG A 60 6.34 -10.32 1.92
C ARG A 60 6.95 -10.26 3.31
N LEU A 61 6.15 -9.84 4.27
CA LEU A 61 6.54 -9.84 5.68
C LEU A 61 6.64 -11.27 6.21
N THR A 62 7.62 -11.51 7.07
CA THR A 62 7.66 -12.70 7.92
C THR A 62 6.62 -12.58 9.03
N GLU A 63 6.19 -13.70 9.61
CA GLU A 63 5.23 -13.70 10.73
C GLU A 63 5.68 -12.83 11.90
N LYS A 64 7.00 -12.81 12.17
CA LYS A 64 7.60 -11.95 13.20
C LYS A 64 7.41 -10.47 12.90
N GLU A 65 7.72 -10.03 11.68
CA GLU A 65 7.56 -8.63 11.26
C GLU A 65 6.09 -8.21 11.24
N TRP A 66 5.21 -9.13 10.82
CA TRP A 66 3.77 -8.90 10.85
C TRP A 66 3.24 -8.71 12.27
N SER A 67 3.75 -9.46 13.25
CA SER A 67 3.41 -9.27 14.66
C SER A 67 3.86 -7.90 15.19
N SER A 68 5.00 -7.38 14.72
CA SER A 68 5.50 -6.06 15.11
C SER A 68 4.66 -4.89 14.58
N LEU A 69 3.84 -5.10 13.54
CA LEU A 69 2.92 -4.07 13.01
C LEU A 69 1.59 -3.97 13.75
N ARG A 70 1.26 -4.94 14.62
CA ARG A 70 -0.01 -5.01 15.35
C ARG A 70 0.08 -4.54 16.82
N SER A 71 1.23 -3.99 17.22
CA SER A 71 1.51 -3.63 18.63
C SER A 71 1.60 -2.14 18.86
#